data_AF-A0A925IFC3-F1
#
_entry.id   AF-A0A925IFC3-F1
#
_cell.length_a   1.000
_cell.length_b   1.000
_cell.length_c   1.000
_cell.angle_alpha   90.00
_cell.angle_beta   90.00
_cell.angle_gamma   90.00
#
_symmetry.space_group_name_H-M   'P 1'
#
loop_
_entity.id
_entity.type
_entity.pdbx_description
1 polymer ?
#
loop_
_entity_poly.entity_id
_entity_poly.type
_entity_poly.pdbx_seq_one_letter_code
_entity_poly.pdbx_strand_id
1 'polypeptide(L)'
;MNSQLHSKLFTPIPIAPLVYTRIIFSALLLREGWLYYEAGWIHDYYVKPIVYFSYYGMDWVHPLPPDWMMLFFLALGGVLFCVMLGFLYRVMMPLFFLGFTYVFFIDQSNYLNQHYLIALLSFLLIFIPAHRAFSIDALLRPKIRVNTAPAWTLWILCFQVTMVYFFGGIAKLNSDWLHGEPMGMWLARSTDFPVIGRYFTEK
;
A
#
# COMPACT_ATOMS: atom_id res chain seq x y z
N MET A 1 11.20 -20.99 26.62
CA MET A 1 10.20 -20.08 26.04
C MET A 1 9.98 -20.48 24.57
N ASN A 2 8.91 -21.24 24.33
CA ASN A 2 8.32 -21.79 23.09
C ASN A 2 9.20 -22.18 21.87
N SER A 3 9.87 -23.34 21.96
CA SER A 3 10.52 -24.00 20.81
C SER A 3 9.53 -24.37 19.67
N GLN A 4 8.26 -24.60 20.00
CA GLN A 4 7.21 -24.98 19.02
C GLN A 4 6.70 -23.80 18.17
N LEU A 5 6.63 -22.58 18.72
CA LEU A 5 6.27 -21.40 17.92
C LEU A 5 7.41 -21.03 16.98
N HIS A 6 8.64 -21.05 17.50
CA HIS A 6 9.82 -20.82 16.69
C HIS A 6 9.89 -21.80 15.52
N SER A 7 9.71 -23.10 15.76
CA SER A 7 9.72 -24.10 14.67
C SER A 7 8.62 -23.83 13.62
N LYS A 8 7.40 -23.48 14.03
CA LYS A 8 6.29 -23.17 13.10
C LYS A 8 6.54 -21.93 12.24
N LEU A 9 7.17 -20.88 12.79
CA LEU A 9 7.46 -19.64 12.06
C LEU A 9 8.52 -19.83 10.97
N PHE A 10 9.42 -20.79 11.15
CA PHE A 10 10.49 -21.08 10.19
C PHE A 10 10.21 -22.30 9.31
N THR A 11 9.01 -22.89 9.41
CA THR A 11 8.57 -23.93 8.47
C THR A 11 8.63 -23.40 7.04
N PRO A 12 9.23 -24.13 6.09
CA PRO A 12 9.27 -23.72 4.70
C PRO A 12 7.88 -23.84 4.07
N ILE A 13 7.39 -22.73 3.52
CA ILE A 13 6.15 -22.65 2.73
C ILE A 13 6.48 -22.28 1.28
N PRO A 14 5.61 -22.59 0.30
CA PRO A 14 5.81 -22.13 -1.08
C PRO A 14 6.01 -20.61 -1.13
N ILE A 15 6.98 -20.14 -1.92
CA ILE A 15 7.28 -18.70 -2.05
C ILE A 15 6.23 -17.93 -2.88
N ALA A 16 5.40 -18.64 -3.65
CA ALA A 16 4.46 -18.07 -4.60
C ALA A 16 3.55 -16.96 -4.03
N PRO A 17 2.96 -17.08 -2.82
CA PRO A 17 2.16 -16.00 -2.23
C PRO A 17 2.94 -14.69 -2.09
N LEU A 18 4.22 -14.72 -1.71
CA LEU A 18 5.05 -13.52 -1.58
C LEU A 18 5.35 -12.87 -2.93
N VAL A 19 5.53 -13.69 -3.97
CA VAL A 19 5.68 -13.21 -5.36
C VAL A 19 4.40 -12.51 -5.81
N TYR A 20 3.24 -13.12 -5.57
CA TYR A 20 1.96 -12.51 -5.90
C TYR A 20 1.74 -11.22 -5.12
N THR A 21 2.03 -11.20 -3.82
CA THR A 21 1.98 -9.97 -3.02
C THR A 21 2.83 -8.88 -3.64
N ARG A 22 4.10 -9.16 -3.99
CA ARG A 22 5.00 -8.16 -4.62
C ARG A 22 4.39 -7.58 -5.90
N ILE A 23 3.90 -8.44 -6.79
CA ILE A 23 3.38 -8.02 -8.10
C ILE A 23 2.07 -7.26 -7.94
N ILE A 24 1.10 -7.81 -7.21
CA ILE A 24 -0.23 -7.21 -7.04
C ILE A 24 -0.12 -5.89 -6.28
N PHE A 25 0.64 -5.85 -5.19
CA PHE A 25 0.91 -4.63 -4.43
C PHE A 25 1.45 -3.53 -5.34
N SER A 26 2.52 -3.83 -6.09
CA SER A 26 3.15 -2.83 -6.95
C SER A 26 2.25 -2.41 -8.11
N ALA A 27 1.52 -3.34 -8.72
CA ALA A 27 0.61 -3.05 -9.82
C ALA A 27 -0.58 -2.17 -9.40
N LEU A 28 -1.17 -2.45 -8.24
CA LEU A 28 -2.27 -1.64 -7.69
C LEU A 28 -1.81 -0.20 -7.41
N LEU A 29 -0.63 -0.03 -6.80
CA LEU A 29 -0.10 1.29 -6.48
C LEU A 29 0.39 2.06 -7.72
N LEU A 30 0.89 1.38 -8.74
CA LEU A 30 1.18 2.02 -10.04
C LEU A 30 -0.11 2.53 -10.69
N ARG A 31 -1.17 1.73 -10.66
CA ARG A 31 -2.49 2.14 -11.17
C ARG A 31 -3.04 3.32 -10.38
N GLU A 32 -2.97 3.29 -9.05
CA GLU A 32 -3.41 4.40 -8.20
C GLU A 32 -2.60 5.66 -8.49
N GLY A 33 -1.26 5.57 -8.56
CA GLY A 33 -0.41 6.70 -8.93
C GLY A 33 -0.73 7.28 -10.31
N TRP A 34 -1.05 6.43 -11.29
CA TRP A 34 -1.51 6.87 -12.61
C TRP A 34 -2.83 7.63 -12.55
N LEU A 35 -3.81 7.14 -11.77
CA LEU A 35 -5.08 7.83 -11.58
C LEU A 35 -4.90 9.18 -10.88
N TYR A 36 -4.02 9.26 -9.88
CA TYR A 36 -3.65 10.53 -9.23
C TYR A 36 -3.02 11.53 -10.19
N TYR A 37 -2.22 11.04 -11.14
CA TYR A 37 -1.63 11.87 -12.18
C TYR A 37 -2.70 12.37 -13.16
N GLU A 38 -3.54 11.48 -13.71
CA GLU A 38 -4.60 11.85 -14.66
C GLU A 38 -5.63 12.82 -14.05
N ALA A 39 -5.96 12.63 -12.77
CA ALA A 39 -6.89 13.51 -12.06
C ALA A 39 -6.28 14.87 -11.67
N GLY A 40 -4.97 15.09 -11.89
CA GLY A 40 -4.27 16.31 -11.49
C GLY A 40 -4.02 16.43 -9.98
N TRP A 41 -4.35 15.40 -9.20
CA TRP A 41 -4.28 15.42 -7.74
C TRP A 41 -2.86 15.59 -7.20
N ILE A 42 -1.85 15.11 -7.93
CA ILE A 42 -0.45 15.35 -7.55
C ILE A 42 -0.17 16.86 -7.47
N HIS A 43 -0.63 17.61 -8.47
CA HIS A 43 -0.45 19.06 -8.50
C HIS A 43 -1.32 19.75 -7.44
N ASP A 44 -2.59 19.35 -7.33
CA ASP A 44 -3.53 19.96 -6.38
C ASP A 44 -3.13 19.74 -4.91
N TYR A 45 -2.51 18.61 -4.57
CA TYR A 45 -2.15 18.27 -3.20
C TYR A 45 -0.71 18.59 -2.82
N TYR A 46 0.21 18.67 -3.78
CA TYR A 46 1.64 18.81 -3.46
C TYR A 46 2.34 19.99 -4.14
N VAL A 47 1.66 20.72 -5.04
CA VAL A 47 2.24 21.88 -5.75
C VAL A 47 1.46 23.17 -5.47
N LYS A 48 0.14 23.11 -5.58
CA LYS A 48 -0.76 24.26 -5.43
C LYS A 48 -0.94 24.76 -3.98
N PRO A 49 -0.93 23.92 -2.92
CA PRO A 49 -1.23 24.39 -1.58
C PRO A 49 -0.26 25.47 -1.08
N ILE A 50 -0.81 26.47 -0.38
CA ILE A 50 -0.04 27.57 0.21
C ILE A 50 0.42 27.21 1.63
N VAL A 51 -0.35 26.35 2.32
CA VAL A 51 -0.10 25.90 3.68
C VAL A 51 -0.19 24.38 3.71
N TYR A 52 0.78 23.74 4.37
CA TYR A 52 0.81 22.31 4.63
C TYR A 52 0.63 22.05 6.12
N PHE A 53 -0.16 21.04 6.46
CA PHE A 53 -0.37 20.64 7.86
C PHE A 53 0.60 19.54 8.23
N SER A 54 1.74 19.89 8.82
CA SER A 54 2.74 18.92 9.25
C SER A 54 2.24 18.03 10.38
N TYR A 55 2.66 16.76 10.38
CA TYR A 55 2.47 15.87 11.51
C TYR A 55 3.33 16.33 12.69
N TYR A 56 2.86 16.07 13.92
CA TYR A 56 3.62 16.38 15.13
C TYR A 56 5.04 15.80 15.08
N GLY A 57 6.06 16.66 15.19
CA GLY A 57 7.48 16.28 15.14
C GLY A 57 8.06 16.11 13.72
N MET A 58 7.26 16.37 12.68
CA MET A 58 7.66 16.31 11.27
C MET A 58 7.59 17.68 10.58
N ASP A 59 7.69 18.77 11.35
CA ASP A 59 7.63 20.15 10.83
C ASP A 59 8.76 20.48 9.84
N TRP A 60 9.80 19.65 9.78
CA TRP A 60 10.93 19.76 8.86
C TRP A 60 10.68 19.08 7.50
N VAL A 61 9.58 18.33 7.36
CA VAL A 61 9.20 17.67 6.11
C VAL A 61 8.35 18.64 5.29
N HIS A 62 8.91 19.08 4.16
CA HIS A 62 8.27 20.02 3.23
C HIS A 62 8.29 19.44 1.82
N PRO A 63 7.32 19.80 0.97
CA PRO A 63 7.34 19.40 -0.43
C PRO A 63 8.59 19.95 -1.13
N LEU A 64 9.02 19.24 -2.17
CA LEU A 64 10.03 19.75 -3.08
C LEU A 64 9.45 20.91 -3.90
N PRO A 65 10.29 21.76 -4.53
CA PRO A 65 9.79 22.75 -5.45
C PRO A 65 8.93 22.11 -6.56
N PRO A 66 7.94 22.83 -7.12
CA PRO A 66 6.90 22.26 -8.00
C PRO A 66 7.38 21.25 -9.05
N ASP A 67 8.35 21.64 -9.89
CA ASP A 67 8.86 20.78 -10.97
C ASP A 67 9.57 19.53 -10.43
N TRP A 68 10.28 19.67 -9.31
CA TRP A 68 10.96 18.57 -8.64
C TRP A 68 9.98 17.61 -7.97
N MET A 69 8.84 18.10 -7.49
CA MET A 69 7.80 17.25 -6.90
C MET A 69 7.16 16.34 -7.97
N MET A 70 6.87 16.90 -9.15
CA MET A 70 6.35 16.11 -10.28
C MET A 70 7.36 15.04 -10.73
N LEU A 71 8.63 15.42 -10.88
CA LEU A 71 9.70 14.47 -11.22
C LEU A 71 9.88 13.40 -10.14
N PHE A 72 9.74 13.77 -8.86
CA PHE A 72 9.83 12.84 -7.73
C PHE A 72 8.75 11.76 -7.80
N PHE A 73 7.49 12.12 -8.07
CA PHE A 73 6.41 11.13 -8.24
C PHE A 73 6.66 10.20 -9.43
N LEU A 74 7.15 10.73 -10.56
CA LEU A 74 7.51 9.91 -11.72
C LEU A 74 8.64 8.93 -11.37
N ALA A 75 9.68 9.39 -10.68
CA ALA A 75 10.78 8.56 -10.22
C ALA A 75 10.30 7.49 -9.23
N LEU A 76 9.43 7.84 -8.28
CA LEU A 76 8.85 6.92 -7.32
C LEU A 76 8.02 5.82 -8.00
N GLY A 77 7.25 6.18 -9.04
CA GLY A 77 6.57 5.21 -9.90
C GLY A 77 7.55 4.28 -10.62
N GLY A 78 8.65 4.81 -11.16
CA GLY A 78 9.73 4.01 -11.75
C GLY A 78 10.37 3.02 -10.77
N VAL A 79 10.63 3.46 -9.52
CA VAL A 79 11.13 2.59 -8.45
C VAL A 79 10.15 1.47 -8.15
N LEU A 80 8.86 1.79 -8.03
CA LEU A 80 7.80 0.80 -7.78
C LEU A 80 7.64 -0.20 -8.93
N PHE A 81 7.81 0.25 -10.18
CA PHE A 81 7.85 -0.64 -11.34
C PHE A 81 9.02 -1.63 -11.27
N CYS A 82 10.21 -1.18 -10.86
CA CYS A 82 11.34 -2.08 -10.60
C CYS A 82 11.03 -3.07 -9.47
N VAL A 83 10.33 -2.66 -8.40
CA VAL A 83 9.86 -3.57 -7.33
C VAL A 83 8.92 -4.64 -7.90
N MET A 84 7.98 -4.26 -8.77
CA MET A 84 7.04 -5.20 -9.41
C MET A 84 7.78 -6.31 -10.17
N LEU A 85 8.76 -5.93 -10.99
CA LEU A 85 9.63 -6.84 -11.75
C LEU A 85 10.61 -7.62 -10.85
N GLY A 86 10.78 -7.19 -9.60
CA GLY A 86 11.78 -7.71 -8.68
C GLY A 86 13.21 -7.48 -9.19
N PHE A 87 13.45 -6.28 -9.75
CA PHE A 87 14.77 -5.81 -10.17
C PHE A 87 15.39 -4.93 -9.08
N LEU A 88 16.61 -5.27 -8.65
CA LEU A 88 17.31 -4.62 -7.54
C LEU A 88 16.43 -4.49 -6.30
N TYR A 89 15.62 -5.51 -6.00
CA TYR A 89 14.53 -5.42 -5.03
C TYR A 89 14.98 -4.98 -3.64
N ARG A 90 16.17 -5.44 -3.21
CA ARG A 90 16.77 -5.07 -1.91
C ARG A 90 17.15 -3.60 -1.81
N VAL A 91 17.24 -2.89 -2.93
CA VAL A 91 17.48 -1.44 -3.00
C VAL A 91 16.17 -0.69 -3.29
N MET A 92 15.39 -1.19 -4.25
CA MET A 92 14.16 -0.52 -4.70
C MET A 92 13.06 -0.51 -3.63
N MET A 93 12.93 -1.58 -2.82
CA MET A 93 11.89 -1.65 -1.80
C MET A 93 12.12 -0.64 -0.65
N PRO A 94 13.34 -0.51 -0.07
CA PRO A 94 13.65 0.59 0.85
C PRO A 94 13.46 1.97 0.23
N LEU A 95 13.89 2.17 -1.02
CA LEU A 95 13.77 3.45 -1.70
C LEU A 95 12.29 3.85 -1.89
N PHE A 96 11.44 2.91 -2.28
CA PHE A 96 10.00 3.12 -2.37
C PHE A 96 9.40 3.43 -0.99
N PHE A 97 9.75 2.65 0.04
CA PHE A 97 9.27 2.90 1.41
C PHE A 97 9.62 4.32 1.89
N LEU A 98 10.87 4.73 1.73
CA LEU A 98 11.31 6.07 2.14
C LEU A 98 10.62 7.16 1.32
N GLY A 99 10.53 7.00 0.00
CA GLY A 99 9.91 7.99 -0.87
C GLY A 99 8.41 8.13 -0.64
N PHE A 100 7.68 7.02 -0.49
CA PHE A 100 6.27 7.04 -0.17
C PHE A 100 6.01 7.60 1.23
N THR A 101 6.82 7.23 2.21
CA THR A 101 6.70 7.73 3.60
C THR A 101 6.99 9.22 3.69
N TYR A 102 7.96 9.72 2.90
CA TYR A 102 8.18 11.15 2.74
C TYR A 102 6.92 11.85 2.24
N VAL A 103 6.32 11.38 1.14
CA VAL A 103 5.07 11.94 0.58
C VAL A 103 3.94 11.92 1.62
N PHE A 104 3.81 10.82 2.36
CA PHE A 104 2.82 10.66 3.42
C PHE A 104 2.96 11.71 4.53
N PHE A 105 4.19 12.10 4.89
CA PHE A 105 4.43 13.07 5.97
C PHE A 105 4.40 14.54 5.54
N ILE A 106 4.29 14.85 4.23
CA ILE A 106 4.23 16.24 3.75
C ILE A 106 2.98 16.95 4.30
N ASP A 107 1.82 16.28 4.29
CA ASP A 107 0.57 16.91 4.69
C ASP A 107 -0.39 15.92 5.36
N GLN A 108 -0.74 16.21 6.60
CA GLN A 108 -1.72 15.47 7.39
C GLN A 108 -3.14 15.62 6.85
N SER A 109 -3.46 16.72 6.15
CA SER A 109 -4.79 16.91 5.56
C SER A 109 -5.11 15.89 4.45
N ASN A 110 -4.08 15.30 3.84
CA ASN A 110 -4.19 14.23 2.84
C ASN A 110 -4.19 12.82 3.45
N TYR A 111 -4.32 12.71 4.78
CA TYR A 111 -4.29 11.42 5.47
C TYR A 111 -5.45 10.52 5.05
N LEU A 112 -5.10 9.31 4.61
CA LEU A 112 -6.03 8.20 4.41
C LEU A 112 -5.46 6.94 5.08
N ASN A 113 -6.33 6.15 5.72
CA ASN A 113 -5.95 4.88 6.37
C ASN A 113 -5.23 3.93 5.40
N GLN A 114 -5.58 3.97 4.10
CA GLN A 114 -4.94 3.16 3.08
C GLN A 114 -3.48 3.58 2.83
N HIS A 115 -3.16 4.88 2.83
CA HIS A 115 -1.78 5.37 2.69
C HIS A 115 -0.93 4.90 3.87
N TYR A 116 -1.49 4.94 5.08
CA TYR A 116 -0.81 4.40 6.26
C TYR A 116 -0.52 2.90 6.12
N LEU A 117 -1.48 2.10 5.63
CA LEU A 117 -1.25 0.68 5.37
C LEU A 117 -0.16 0.45 4.31
N ILE A 118 -0.13 1.25 3.25
CA ILE A 118 0.90 1.16 2.21
C ILE A 118 2.30 1.38 2.80
N ALA A 119 2.48 2.37 3.68
CA ALA A 119 3.75 2.61 4.35
C ALA A 119 4.18 1.40 5.20
N LEU A 120 3.27 0.83 6.00
CA LEU A 120 3.54 -0.34 6.83
C LEU A 120 3.87 -1.59 6.01
N LEU A 121 3.10 -1.88 4.95
CA LEU A 121 3.38 -3.03 4.08
C LEU A 121 4.71 -2.85 3.33
N SER A 122 5.00 -1.63 2.85
CA SER A 122 6.28 -1.32 2.22
C SER A 122 7.45 -1.57 3.15
N PHE A 123 7.34 -1.16 4.42
CA PHE A 123 8.34 -1.41 5.43
C PHE A 123 8.56 -2.92 5.67
N LEU A 124 7.49 -3.69 5.82
CA LEU A 124 7.58 -5.14 6.01
C LEU A 124 8.22 -5.84 4.80
N LEU A 125 7.86 -5.40 3.58
CA LEU A 125 8.38 -5.97 2.34
C LEU A 125 9.90 -5.78 2.20
N ILE A 126 10.52 -4.78 2.83
CA ILE A 126 11.99 -4.64 2.84
C ILE A 126 12.67 -5.93 3.33
N PHE A 127 12.12 -6.54 4.38
CA PHE A 127 12.69 -7.72 5.02
C PHE A 127 12.31 -9.02 4.29
N ILE A 128 11.18 -9.02 3.61
CA ILE A 128 10.62 -10.21 2.95
C ILE A 128 11.39 -10.53 1.65
N PRO A 129 11.86 -11.77 1.44
CA PRO A 129 12.65 -12.14 0.27
C PRO A 129 11.81 -12.39 -1.00
N ALA A 130 10.84 -11.52 -1.32
CA ALA A 130 9.89 -11.72 -2.42
C ALA A 130 10.50 -11.69 -3.83
N HIS A 131 11.76 -11.25 -3.97
CA HIS A 131 12.54 -11.27 -5.21
C HIS A 131 13.26 -12.60 -5.47
N ARG A 132 13.23 -13.57 -4.55
CA ARG A 132 13.97 -14.83 -4.74
C ARG A 132 13.25 -15.83 -5.65
N ALA A 133 12.12 -15.46 -6.24
CA ALA A 133 11.42 -16.22 -7.26
C ALA A 133 10.69 -15.28 -8.22
N PHE A 134 10.54 -15.72 -9.48
CA PHE A 134 9.82 -15.01 -10.55
C PHE A 134 10.14 -13.51 -10.58
N SER A 135 11.42 -13.18 -10.73
CA SER A 135 11.95 -11.82 -10.69
C SER A 135 13.14 -11.68 -11.63
N ILE A 136 13.46 -10.45 -12.02
CA ILE A 136 14.69 -10.16 -12.76
C ILE A 136 15.92 -10.50 -11.90
N ASP A 137 15.91 -10.22 -10.60
CA ASP A 137 17.03 -10.57 -9.71
C ASP A 137 17.32 -12.08 -9.72
N ALA A 138 16.30 -12.94 -9.67
CA ALA A 138 16.46 -14.39 -9.67
C ALA A 138 16.83 -14.95 -11.06
N LEU A 139 16.49 -14.22 -12.13
CA LEU A 139 16.91 -14.53 -13.50
C LEU A 139 18.40 -14.20 -13.69
N LEU A 140 18.83 -13.00 -13.29
CA LEU A 140 20.22 -12.54 -13.41
C LEU A 140 21.16 -13.25 -12.43
N ARG A 141 20.66 -13.68 -11.27
CA ARG A 141 21.45 -14.34 -10.21
C ARG A 141 20.78 -15.66 -9.80
N PRO A 142 20.96 -16.75 -10.56
CA PRO A 142 20.31 -18.04 -10.27
C PRO A 142 20.55 -18.58 -8.85
N LYS A 143 21.69 -18.23 -8.22
CA LYS A 143 22.06 -18.64 -6.85
C LYS A 143 21.07 -18.16 -5.78
N ILE A 144 20.35 -17.06 -6.00
CA ILE A 144 19.37 -16.57 -5.02
C ILE A 144 18.02 -17.26 -5.15
N ARG A 145 17.77 -17.98 -6.25
CA ARG A 145 16.47 -18.57 -6.54
C ARG A 145 16.11 -19.64 -5.52
N VAL A 146 14.92 -19.55 -4.93
CA VAL A 146 14.37 -20.56 -4.02
C VAL A 146 12.89 -20.80 -4.32
N ASN A 147 12.40 -22.00 -4.00
CA ASN A 147 10.99 -22.35 -4.17
C ASN A 147 10.17 -22.18 -2.89
N THR A 148 10.84 -21.98 -1.75
CA THR A 148 10.21 -21.84 -0.44
C THR A 148 10.73 -20.63 0.32
N ALA A 149 9.93 -20.13 1.26
CA ALA A 149 10.28 -19.08 2.20
C ALA A 149 9.83 -19.48 3.62
N PRO A 150 10.43 -18.92 4.68
CA PRO A 150 9.96 -19.16 6.06
C PRO A 150 8.53 -18.66 6.27
N ALA A 151 7.67 -19.43 6.94
CA ALA A 151 6.26 -19.11 7.13
C ALA A 151 5.99 -17.71 7.70
N TRP A 152 6.83 -17.20 8.60
CA TRP A 152 6.68 -15.87 9.19
C TRP A 152 6.57 -14.76 8.15
N THR A 153 7.22 -14.92 6.99
CA THR A 153 7.22 -13.90 5.91
C THR A 153 5.84 -13.69 5.31
N LEU A 154 5.01 -14.73 5.24
CA LEU A 154 3.62 -14.64 4.82
C LEU A 154 2.74 -14.18 5.98
N TRP A 155 2.91 -14.80 7.15
CA TRP A 155 2.04 -14.54 8.30
C TRP A 155 2.13 -13.10 8.82
N ILE A 156 3.29 -12.45 8.72
CA ILE A 156 3.41 -11.04 9.11
C ILE A 156 2.61 -10.12 8.18
N LEU A 157 2.54 -10.43 6.89
CA LEU A 157 1.72 -9.69 5.92
C LEU A 157 0.23 -9.93 6.17
N CYS A 158 -0.16 -11.18 6.38
CA CYS A 158 -1.53 -11.53 6.74
C CYS A 158 -1.95 -10.81 8.03
N PHE A 159 -1.12 -10.86 9.07
CA PHE A 159 -1.36 -10.16 10.33
C PHE A 159 -1.56 -8.65 10.12
N GLN A 160 -0.68 -8.00 9.34
CA GLN A 160 -0.79 -6.57 9.07
C GLN A 160 -2.11 -6.19 8.39
N VAL A 161 -2.54 -6.98 7.39
CA VAL A 161 -3.83 -6.77 6.71
C VAL A 161 -5.00 -7.03 7.67
N THR A 162 -4.94 -8.13 8.43
CA THR A 162 -5.96 -8.47 9.44
C THR A 162 -6.13 -7.37 10.47
N MET A 163 -5.04 -6.73 10.94
CA MET A 163 -5.14 -5.63 11.90
C MET A 163 -5.95 -4.45 11.37
N VAL A 164 -5.74 -4.06 10.10
CA VAL A 164 -6.51 -2.96 9.49
C VAL A 164 -7.99 -3.30 9.42
N TYR A 165 -8.34 -4.52 8.97
CA TYR A 165 -9.74 -4.95 8.90
C TYR A 165 -10.37 -5.10 10.29
N PHE A 166 -9.62 -5.59 11.27
CA PHE A 166 -10.09 -5.77 12.64
C PHE A 166 -10.44 -4.43 13.28
N PHE A 167 -9.51 -3.46 13.29
CA PHE A 167 -9.77 -2.14 13.84
C PHE A 167 -10.74 -1.33 13.00
N GLY A 168 -10.70 -1.49 11.67
CA GLY A 168 -11.68 -0.90 10.76
C GLY A 168 -13.10 -1.43 10.97
N GLY A 169 -13.24 -2.66 11.47
CA GLY A 169 -14.50 -3.26 11.91
C GLY A 169 -14.94 -2.71 13.26
N ILE A 170 -14.05 -2.67 14.26
CA ILE A 170 -14.34 -2.08 15.58
C ILE A 170 -14.83 -0.63 15.45
N ALA A 171 -14.18 0.18 14.61
CA ALA A 171 -14.59 1.56 14.37
C ALA A 171 -16.01 1.69 13.78
N LYS A 172 -16.52 0.62 13.13
CA LYS A 172 -17.87 0.52 12.56
C LYS A 172 -18.88 -0.16 13.49
N LEU A 173 -18.49 -0.56 14.70
CA LEU A 173 -19.42 -1.09 15.70
C LEU A 173 -20.14 0.06 16.42
N ASN A 174 -20.93 0.82 15.66
CA ASN A 174 -21.77 1.91 16.17
C ASN A 174 -23.17 1.84 15.55
N SER A 175 -24.12 2.56 16.16
CA SER A 175 -25.53 2.53 15.75
C SER A 175 -25.70 2.79 14.26
N ASP A 176 -25.11 3.84 13.71
CA ASP A 176 -25.32 4.25 12.33
C ASP A 176 -24.87 3.20 11.32
N TRP A 177 -23.70 2.58 11.56
CA TRP A 177 -23.19 1.50 10.72
C TRP A 177 -23.97 0.20 10.86
N LEU A 178 -24.47 -0.11 12.06
CA LEU A 178 -25.33 -1.28 12.27
C LEU A 178 -26.70 -1.14 11.60
N HIS A 179 -27.22 0.09 11.49
CA HIS A 179 -28.41 0.39 10.71
C HIS A 179 -28.12 0.58 9.20
N GLY A 180 -26.86 0.47 8.78
CA GLY A 180 -26.48 0.59 7.37
C GLY A 180 -26.60 2.02 6.80
N GLU A 181 -26.70 3.05 7.64
CA GLU A 181 -26.92 4.44 7.24
C GLU A 181 -25.90 4.93 6.19
N PRO A 182 -24.57 4.69 6.33
CA PRO A 182 -23.61 5.12 5.32
C PRO A 182 -23.85 4.46 3.96
N MET A 183 -24.13 3.15 3.95
CA MET A 183 -24.40 2.40 2.72
C MET A 183 -25.69 2.89 2.06
N GLY A 184 -26.75 3.12 2.84
CA GLY A 184 -28.00 3.68 2.34
C GLY A 184 -27.80 5.06 1.72
N MET A 185 -27.07 5.96 2.39
CA MET A 185 -26.75 7.28 1.84
C MET A 185 -25.92 7.23 0.56
N TRP A 186 -24.96 6.31 0.45
CA TRP A 186 -24.14 6.15 -0.76
C TRP A 186 -24.95 5.58 -1.93
N LEU A 187 -25.73 4.53 -1.68
CA LEU A 187 -26.58 3.90 -2.69
C LEU A 187 -27.63 4.88 -3.22
N ALA A 188 -28.28 5.64 -2.34
CA ALA A 188 -29.26 6.65 -2.73
C ALA A 188 -28.68 7.77 -3.62
N ARG A 189 -27.36 7.99 -3.59
CA ARG A 189 -26.64 8.95 -4.47
C ARG A 189 -26.17 8.33 -5.79
N SER A 190 -26.33 7.01 -5.97
CA SER A 190 -25.80 6.25 -7.11
C SER A 190 -26.89 5.43 -7.79
N THR A 191 -28.00 6.07 -8.16
CA THR A 191 -29.17 5.42 -8.77
C THR A 191 -29.03 5.15 -10.27
N ASP A 192 -27.94 5.57 -10.90
CA ASP A 192 -27.75 5.52 -12.36
C ASP A 192 -27.47 4.10 -12.91
N PHE A 193 -27.60 3.06 -12.07
CA PHE A 193 -27.45 1.67 -12.47
C PHE A 193 -28.70 1.18 -13.22
N PRO A 194 -28.59 0.73 -14.49
CA PRO A 194 -29.75 0.48 -15.36
C PRO A 194 -30.78 -0.53 -14.84
N VAL A 195 -30.36 -1.49 -14.01
CA VAL A 195 -31.21 -2.61 -13.55
C VAL A 195 -31.50 -2.54 -12.06
N ILE A 196 -30.51 -2.17 -11.26
CA ILE A 196 -30.56 -2.28 -9.79
C ILE A 196 -30.70 -0.93 -9.09
N GLY A 197 -30.47 0.19 -9.78
CA GLY A 197 -30.47 1.52 -9.17
C GLY A 197 -31.81 1.91 -8.56
N ARG A 198 -32.93 1.38 -9.09
CA ARG A 198 -34.28 1.57 -8.54
C ARG A 198 -34.45 1.05 -7.11
N TYR A 199 -33.68 0.05 -6.71
CA TYR A 199 -33.77 -0.55 -5.38
C TYR A 199 -32.90 0.18 -4.34
N PHE A 200 -32.07 1.13 -4.76
CA PHE A 200 -31.09 1.78 -3.88
C PHE A 200 -31.71 2.81 -2.92
N THR A 201 -32.98 3.15 -3.12
CA THR A 201 -33.75 4.06 -2.26
C THR A 201 -34.85 3.36 -1.47
N GLU A 202 -35.00 2.04 -1.65
CA GLU A 202 -35.94 1.22 -0.87
C GLU A 202 -35.36 0.98 0.54
N LYS A 203 -36.17 1.23 1.57
CA LYS A 203 -35.81 1.02 2.99
C LYS A 203 -36.39 -0.27 3.52
#